data_AF-A0A953T889-F1
#
_entry.id   AF-A0A953T889-F1
#
_cell.length_a   1.000
_cell.length_b   1.000
_cell.length_c   1.000
_cell.angle_alpha   90.00
_cell.angle_beta   90.00
_cell.angle_gamma   90.00
#
_symmetry.space_group_name_H-M   'P 1'
#
loop_
_entity.id
_entity.type
_entity.pdbx_description
1 polymer ?
#
loop_
_entity_poly.entity_id
_entity_poly.type
_entity_poly.pdbx_seq_one_letter_code
_entity_poly.pdbx_strand_id
1 'polypeptide(L)' 'MGRDKEFLDGYLIVELNSFCIEKFINLAYNNGIKLWDINRKDLITVQFKISSDDFKKIKKVAKITNSKIKIVQKKD' A
#
# COMPACT_ATOMS: atom_id res chain seq x y z
N MET A 1 19.14 -18.41 14.01
CA MET A 1 17.71 -18.34 13.61
C MET A 1 17.40 -16.92 13.17
N GLY A 2 17.68 -16.63 11.91
CA GLY A 2 17.34 -15.37 11.26
C GLY A 2 17.45 -15.68 9.79
N ARG A 3 16.33 -16.07 9.18
CA ARG A 3 16.29 -16.28 7.73
C ARG A 3 16.57 -14.92 7.11
N ASP A 4 17.74 -14.77 6.51
CA ASP A 4 18.01 -13.82 5.44
C ASP A 4 16.81 -13.86 4.50
N LYS A 5 15.95 -12.85 4.57
CA LYS A 5 14.76 -12.77 3.74
C LYS A 5 15.24 -12.25 2.39
N GLU A 6 15.78 -13.20 1.64
CA GLU A 6 16.31 -13.06 0.30
C GLU A 6 15.34 -12.24 -0.56
N PHE A 7 15.92 -11.39 -1.40
CA PHE A 7 15.37 -10.23 -2.09
C PHE A 7 14.30 -10.56 -3.17
N LEU A 8 13.25 -11.29 -2.79
CA LEU A 8 12.15 -11.73 -3.66
C LEU A 8 10.79 -11.66 -2.95
N ASP A 9 10.61 -10.76 -1.97
CA ASP A 9 9.28 -10.52 -1.41
C ASP A 9 8.50 -9.71 -2.46
N GLY A 10 7.79 -10.44 -3.32
CA GLY A 10 7.04 -9.92 -4.46
C GLY A 10 6.15 -8.73 -4.11
N TYR A 11 5.69 -8.00 -5.12
CA TYR A 11 4.91 -6.79 -4.92
C TYR A 11 3.43 -7.02 -5.14
N LEU A 12 2.63 -6.29 -4.38
CA LEU A 12 1.18 -6.24 -4.50
C LEU A 12 0.80 -4.97 -5.24
N ILE A 13 -0.12 -5.10 -6.18
CA ILE A 13 -0.85 -3.98 -6.74
C ILE A 13 -2.09 -3.80 -5.88
N VAL A 14 -2.20 -2.67 -5.21
CA VAL A 14 -3.26 -2.34 -4.28
C VAL A 14 -4.04 -1.15 -4.83
N GLU A 15 -5.35 -1.23 -4.71
CA GLU A 15 -6.28 -0.12 -4.98
C GLU A 15 -6.77 0.43 -3.66
N LEU A 16 -6.67 1.74 -3.51
CA LEU A 16 -7.15 2.55 -2.41
C LEU A 16 -8.37 3.34 -2.88
N ASN A 17 -9.44 3.27 -2.10
CA ASN A 17 -10.59 4.14 -2.21
C ASN A 17 -10.70 4.99 -0.94
N SER A 18 -10.51 6.30 -1.09
CA SER A 18 -10.51 7.29 0.00
C SER A 18 -10.87 8.68 -0.51
N PHE A 19 -11.61 9.44 0.29
CA PHE A 19 -11.84 10.87 0.04
C PHE A 19 -10.60 11.72 0.28
N CYS A 20 -9.63 11.22 1.07
CA CYS A 20 -8.43 11.95 1.46
C CYS A 20 -7.17 11.16 1.11
N ILE A 21 -6.92 10.98 -0.19
CA ILE A 21 -5.77 10.25 -0.74
C ILE A 21 -4.44 10.80 -0.20
N GLU A 22 -4.28 12.12 -0.18
CA GLU A 22 -3.02 12.76 0.22
C GLU A 22 -2.67 12.48 1.68
N LYS A 23 -3.67 12.52 2.58
CA LYS A 23 -3.52 12.15 3.99
C LYS A 23 -3.11 10.68 4.14
N PHE A 24 -3.66 9.79 3.31
CA PHE A 24 -3.30 8.38 3.31
C PHE A 24 -1.85 8.17 2.86
N ILE A 25 -1.43 8.80 1.76
CA ILE A 25 -0.05 8.71 1.25
C ILE A 25 0.92 9.26 2.27
N ASN A 26 0.62 10.41 2.89
CA ASN A 26 1.47 11.01 3.91
C ASN A 26 1.60 10.10 5.14
N LEU A 27 0.49 9.50 5.59
CA LEU A 27 0.53 8.56 6.72
C LEU A 27 1.30 7.29 6.36
N ALA A 28 1.17 6.78 5.13
CA ALA A 28 1.95 5.64 4.67
C ALA A 28 3.46 5.95 4.66
N TYR A 29 3.85 7.09 4.10
CA TYR A 29 5.24 7.54 4.08
C TYR A 29 5.81 7.70 5.50
N ASN A 30 5.05 8.33 6.40
CA ASN A 30 5.45 8.50 7.81
C ASN A 30 5.54 7.16 8.58
N ASN A 31 4.87 6.11 8.12
CA ASN A 31 4.98 4.75 8.65
C ASN A 31 6.11 3.94 8.00
N GLY A 32 6.95 4.57 7.16
CA GLY A 32 8.05 3.92 6.44
C GLY A 32 7.58 2.99 5.31
N ILE A 33 6.35 3.17 4.83
CA ILE A 33 5.78 2.36 3.75
C ILE A 33 6.13 2.99 2.41
N LYS A 34 6.84 2.24 1.57
CA LYS A 34 7.17 2.68 0.21
C LYS A 34 6.04 2.34 -0.74
N LEU A 35 5.48 3.36 -1.37
CA LEU A 35 4.50 3.25 -2.45
C LEU A 35 5.19 3.64 -3.75
N TRP A 36 5.02 2.87 -4.80
CA TRP A 36 5.52 3.20 -6.13
C TRP A 36 4.46 2.96 -7.20
N ASP A 37 4.69 3.47 -8.42
CA ASP A 37 3.74 3.32 -9.53
C ASP A 37 2.33 3.79 -9.15
N ILE A 38 2.26 4.91 -8.43
CA ILE A 38 1.02 5.47 -7.94
C ILE A 38 0.27 6.05 -9.14
N ASN A 39 -0.85 5.43 -9.48
CA ASN A 39 -1.67 5.83 -10.61
C ASN A 39 -3.10 6.14 -10.14
N ARG A 40 -3.51 7.39 -10.30
CA ARG A 40 -4.85 7.82 -9.93
C ARG A 40 -5.86 7.30 -10.97
N LYS A 41 -6.87 6.55 -10.51
CA LYS A 41 -7.95 6.06 -11.35
C LYS A 41 -9.10 7.06 -11.41
N ASP A 42 -9.46 7.62 -10.26
CA ASP A 42 -10.58 8.56 -10.11
C ASP A 42 -10.31 9.59 -9.00
N LEU A 43 -11.30 10.45 -8.74
CA LEU A 43 -11.27 11.45 -7.67
C LEU A 43 -10.96 10.84 -6.29
N ILE A 44 -11.55 9.69 -6.00
CA ILE A 44 -11.41 8.98 -4.72
C ILE A 44 -10.63 7.66 -4.83
N THR A 45 -10.19 7.26 -6.02
CA THR A 45 -9.57 5.94 -6.26
C THR A 45 -8.15 6.07 -6.80
N VAL A 46 -7.22 5.37 -6.16
CA VAL A 46 -5.80 5.33 -6.54
C VAL A 46 -5.30 3.91 -6.51
N GLN A 47 -4.51 3.54 -7.50
CA GLN A 47 -3.79 2.28 -7.54
C GLN A 47 -2.31 2.55 -7.26
N PHE A 48 -1.65 1.68 -6.51
CA PHE A 48 -0.21 1.77 -6.27
C PHE A 48 0.37 0.37 -6.03
N LYS A 49 1.69 0.27 -6.15
CA LYS A 49 2.45 -0.94 -5.85
C LYS A 49 3.11 -0.81 -4.47
N ILE A 50 3.16 -1.92 -3.74
CA ILE A 50 3.74 -2.02 -2.40
C ILE A 50 4.36 -3.41 -2.21
N SER A 51 5.42 -3.52 -1.41
CA SER A 51 6.00 -4.82 -1.04
C SER A 51 5.00 -5.64 -0.21
N SER A 52 4.98 -6.97 -0.38
CA SER A 52 4.06 -7.81 0.41
C SER A 52 4.31 -7.73 1.93
N ASP A 53 5.54 -7.45 2.35
CA ASP A 53 5.89 -7.21 3.76
C ASP A 53 5.19 -5.97 4.34
N ASP A 54 5.18 -4.86 3.60
CA ASP A 54 4.58 -3.58 4.04
C ASP A 54 3.05 -3.58 3.97
N PHE A 55 2.44 -4.57 3.30
CA PHE A 55 0.98 -4.69 3.22
C PHE A 55 0.30 -4.83 4.59
N LYS A 56 0.99 -5.42 5.58
CA LYS A 56 0.47 -5.49 6.95
C LYS A 56 0.40 -4.11 7.60
N LYS A 57 1.36 -3.23 7.30
CA LYS A 57 1.41 -1.86 7.82
C LYS A 57 0.35 -0.98 7.15
N ILE A 58 0.19 -1.11 5.83
CA ILE A 58 -0.77 -0.27 5.09
C ILE A 58 -2.23 -0.57 5.46
N LYS A 59 -2.54 -1.82 5.87
CA LYS A 59 -3.84 -2.16 6.45
C LYS A 59 -4.15 -1.35 7.71
N LYS A 60 -3.15 -1.08 8.55
CA LYS A 60 -3.33 -0.24 9.76
C LYS A 60 -3.57 1.22 9.35
N VAL A 61 -2.80 1.73 8.39
CA VAL A 61 -2.99 3.08 7.82
C VAL A 61 -4.41 3.24 7.30
N ALA A 62 -4.90 2.29 6.51
CA ALA A 62 -6.27 2.30 5.97
C ALA A 62 -7.34 2.31 7.07
N LYS A 63 -7.14 1.58 8.17
CA LYS A 63 -8.05 1.59 9.32
C LYS A 63 -8.06 2.97 10.01
N ILE A 64 -6.91 3.62 10.16
CA ILE A 64 -6.79 4.93 10.80
C ILE A 64 -7.44 6.03 9.94
N THR A 65 -7.26 5.97 8.63
CA THR A 65 -7.81 6.96 7.69
C THR A 65 -9.22 6.61 7.21
N ASN A 66 -9.85 5.60 7.80
CA ASN A 66 -11.17 5.09 7.42
C ASN A 66 -11.31 4.85 5.90
N SER A 67 -10.23 4.37 5.29
CA SER A 67 -10.09 4.16 3.84
C SER A 67 -10.23 2.69 3.48
N LYS A 68 -10.70 2.39 2.27
CA LYS A 68 -10.83 1.02 1.78
C LYS A 68 -9.64 0.68 0.91
N ILE A 69 -9.02 -0.47 1.15
CA ILE A 69 -7.94 -0.99 0.31
C ILE A 69 -8.29 -2.39 -0.21
N LYS A 70 -7.93 -2.67 -1.45
CA LYS A 70 -8.17 -3.94 -2.12
C LYS A 70 -6.90 -4.39 -2.85
N ILE A 71 -6.54 -5.66 -2.72
CA ILE A 71 -5.47 -6.24 -3.54
C ILE A 71 -6.05 -6.50 -4.93
N VAL A 72 -5.49 -5.86 -5.94
CA VAL A 72 -5.87 -6.05 -7.34
C VAL A 72 -5.05 -7.18 -7.94
N GLN A 73 -3.76 -7.23 -7.62
CA GLN A 73 -2.87 -8.27 -8.13
C GLN A 73 -1.75 -8.56 -7.12
N LYS A 74 -1.32 -9.82 -7.08
CA LYS A 74 -0.10 -10.24 -6.39
C LYS A 74 0.90 -10.71 -7.44
N LYS A 75 2.10 -10.16 -7.42
CA LYS A 75 3.25 -10.64 -8.18
C LYS A 75 4.17 -11.32 -7.17
N ASP A 76 4.43 -12.61 -7.34
CA ASP A 76 5.43 -13.39 -6.59
C ASP A 76 6.70 -13.50 -7.45
#